data_AF-A0A379SBV4-F1
#
_entry.id   AF-A0A379SBV4-F1
#
_cell.length_a   1.000
_cell.length_b   1.000
_cell.length_c   1.000
_cell.angle_alpha   90.00
_cell.angle_beta   90.00
_cell.angle_gamma   90.00
#
_symmetry.space_group_name_H-M   'P 1'
#
loop_
_entity.id
_entity.type
_entity.pdbx_description
1 polymer ?
#
loop_
_entity_poly.entity_id
_entity_poly.type
_entity_poly.pdbx_seq_one_letter_code
_entity_poly.pdbx_strand_id
1 'polypeptide(L)'
;MKAGISYVDYHIQFHQRIAKLLRKHQIITDMSEEAMVENDLTGPFMPHGIGHPLGLQVHDVAGFMQDDSGTHLAAPSKYPYLRCTRVLQPRMVLTIEPGIYFIESLLAPWREGPFSKHFNWQKIEALKPFGGIRIEDNVVIHENGVENMTRDLKLA
;
A
#
# COMPACT_ATOMS: atom_id res chain seq x y z
N MET A 1 2.57 13.15 -3.92
CA MET A 1 3.29 12.44 -5.00
C MET A 1 3.96 13.46 -5.91
N LYS A 2 5.06 13.10 -6.57
CA LYS A 2 5.85 14.01 -7.41
C LYS A 2 6.57 13.24 -8.51
N ALA A 3 6.70 13.83 -9.70
CA ALA A 3 7.56 13.31 -10.76
C ALA A 3 9.03 13.19 -10.27
N GLY A 4 9.74 12.20 -10.81
CA GLY A 4 11.12 11.88 -10.44
C GLY A 4 11.29 11.01 -9.19
N ILE A 5 10.20 10.66 -8.49
CA ILE A 5 10.23 9.80 -7.30
C ILE A 5 9.77 8.38 -7.66
N SER A 6 10.33 7.36 -7.00
CA SER A 6 9.94 5.97 -7.21
C SER A 6 8.52 5.69 -6.68
N TYR A 7 7.74 4.90 -7.40
CA TYR A 7 6.43 4.43 -6.93
C TYR A 7 6.55 3.56 -5.67
N VAL A 8 7.67 2.83 -5.52
CA VAL A 8 7.98 2.01 -4.34
C VAL A 8 8.04 2.86 -3.07
N ASP A 9 8.52 4.10 -3.17
CA ASP A 9 8.63 5.00 -2.02
C ASP A 9 7.25 5.34 -1.45
N TYR A 10 6.25 5.51 -2.32
CA TYR A 10 4.86 5.75 -1.89
C TYR A 10 4.22 4.51 -1.28
N HIS A 11 4.57 3.31 -1.77
CA HIS A 11 4.14 2.06 -1.16
C HIS A 11 4.67 1.92 0.27
N ILE A 12 5.98 2.10 0.46
CA ILE A 12 6.62 2.06 1.79
C ILE A 12 6.05 3.16 2.69
N GLN A 13 5.87 4.37 2.15
CA GLN A 13 5.25 5.47 2.89
C GLN A 13 3.86 5.09 3.38
N PHE A 14 3.07 4.37 2.60
CA PHE A 14 1.75 3.96 3.04
C PHE A 14 1.80 2.88 4.13
N HIS A 15 2.75 1.94 4.09
CA HIS A 15 2.99 1.01 5.22
C HIS A 15 3.36 1.76 6.51
N GLN A 16 4.15 2.84 6.44
CA GLN A 16 4.41 3.72 7.60
C GLN A 16 3.13 4.39 8.11
N ARG A 17 2.24 4.83 7.21
CA ARG A 17 0.92 5.38 7.59
C ARG A 17 0.00 4.32 8.20
N ILE A 18 0.05 3.08 7.71
CA ILE A 18 -0.67 1.94 8.31
C ILE A 18 -0.15 1.73 9.73
N ALA A 19 1.17 1.66 9.96
CA ALA A 19 1.73 1.53 11.30
C ALA A 19 1.22 2.62 12.25
N LYS A 20 1.21 3.88 11.80
CA LYS A 20 0.64 5.01 12.54
C LYS A 20 -0.85 4.80 12.88
N LEU A 21 -1.65 4.33 11.93
CA LEU A 21 -3.09 4.08 12.15
C LEU A 21 -3.32 2.90 13.09
N LEU A 22 -2.63 1.78 12.89
CA LEU A 22 -2.73 0.60 13.76
C LEU A 22 -2.37 0.95 15.21
N ARG A 23 -1.32 1.76 15.40
CA ARG A 23 -0.93 2.30 16.71
C ARG A 23 -1.98 3.25 17.28
N LYS A 24 -2.37 4.29 16.53
CA LYS A 24 -3.40 5.28 16.94
C LYS A 24 -4.69 4.60 17.38
N HIS A 25 -5.09 3.55 16.68
CA HIS A 25 -6.31 2.80 16.96
C HIS A 25 -6.10 1.62 17.92
N GLN A 26 -4.93 1.47 18.56
CA GLN A 26 -4.65 0.40 19.52
C GLN A 26 -4.92 -1.01 18.97
N ILE A 27 -4.71 -1.22 17.67
CA ILE A 27 -4.79 -2.53 17.00
C ILE A 27 -3.46 -3.25 17.17
N ILE A 28 -2.35 -2.50 17.05
CA ILE A 28 -1.02 -2.94 17.43
C ILE A 28 -0.52 -2.04 18.58
N THR A 29 -0.01 -2.64 19.65
CA THR A 29 0.44 -1.94 20.86
C THR A 29 1.91 -2.23 21.18
N ASP A 30 2.51 -1.39 22.02
CA ASP A 30 3.83 -1.62 22.63
C ASP A 30 4.98 -1.81 21.61
N MET A 31 4.88 -1.17 20.44
CA MET A 31 5.89 -1.16 19.38
C MET A 31 5.91 0.20 18.68
N SER A 32 7.08 0.66 18.21
CA SER A 32 7.19 1.89 17.43
C SER A 32 6.70 1.70 15.99
N GLU A 33 6.33 2.79 15.31
CA GLU A 33 5.85 2.72 13.92
C GLU A 33 6.92 2.15 12.98
N GLU A 34 8.18 2.52 13.21
CA GLU A 34 9.34 2.04 12.45
C GLU A 34 9.54 0.53 12.65
N ALA A 35 9.49 0.06 13.89
CA ALA A 35 9.64 -1.36 14.21
C ALA A 35 8.48 -2.21 13.65
N MET A 36 7.25 -1.67 13.60
CA MET A 36 6.12 -2.34 12.95
C MET A 36 6.37 -2.53 11.45
N VAL A 37 6.90 -1.51 10.77
CA VAL A 37 7.24 -1.60 9.35
C VAL A 37 8.43 -2.54 9.15
N GLU A 38 9.50 -2.40 9.91
CA GLU A 38 10.73 -3.21 9.81
C GLU A 38 10.43 -4.71 9.95
N ASN A 39 9.64 -5.09 10.96
CA ASN A 39 9.27 -6.47 11.27
C ASN A 39 8.01 -6.96 10.52
N ASP A 40 7.50 -6.17 9.57
CA ASP A 40 6.38 -6.53 8.68
C ASP A 40 5.02 -6.77 9.36
N LEU A 41 4.80 -6.21 10.56
CA LEU A 41 3.50 -6.30 11.24
C LEU A 41 2.38 -5.61 10.46
N THR A 42 2.72 -4.67 9.57
CA THR A 42 1.74 -3.99 8.70
C THR A 42 1.36 -4.81 7.46
N GLY A 43 2.19 -5.79 7.06
CA GLY A 43 1.99 -6.64 5.89
C GLY A 43 0.62 -7.32 5.82
N PRO A 44 0.17 -8.08 6.85
CA PRO A 44 -1.12 -8.76 6.80
C PRO A 44 -2.32 -7.81 6.74
N PHE A 45 -2.15 -6.54 7.13
CA PHE A 45 -3.21 -5.53 7.06
C PHE A 45 -3.33 -4.89 5.68
N MET A 46 -2.30 -4.92 4.83
CA MET A 46 -2.39 -4.52 3.42
C MET A 46 -1.58 -5.49 2.56
N PRO A 47 -2.12 -6.68 2.23
CA PRO A 47 -1.38 -7.74 1.55
C PRO A 47 -1.30 -7.54 0.03
N HIS A 48 -1.28 -6.29 -0.45
CA HIS A 48 -1.24 -5.92 -1.86
C HIS A 48 -0.43 -4.64 -2.10
N GLY A 49 -0.12 -4.34 -3.36
CA GLY A 49 0.54 -3.09 -3.75
C GLY A 49 -0.31 -1.84 -3.50
N ILE A 50 0.32 -0.67 -3.40
CA ILE A 50 -0.40 0.61 -3.22
C ILE A 50 -1.16 1.07 -4.48
N GLY A 51 -0.94 0.38 -5.61
CA GLY A 51 -1.63 0.58 -6.87
C GLY A 51 -0.78 0.17 -8.08
N HIS A 52 -1.17 0.65 -9.26
CA HIS A 52 -0.62 0.25 -10.55
C HIS A 52 -0.87 1.31 -11.65
N PRO A 53 -0.20 1.20 -12.81
CA PRO A 53 -0.57 1.95 -14.02
C PRO A 53 -2.00 1.66 -14.46
N LEU A 54 -2.68 2.67 -14.99
CA LEU A 54 -4.05 2.58 -15.48
C LEU A 54 -4.15 3.25 -16.86
N GLY A 55 -4.82 2.60 -17.81
CA GLY A 55 -4.94 3.12 -19.17
C GLY A 55 -5.88 2.27 -20.02
N LEU A 56 -5.37 1.76 -21.15
CA LEU A 56 -6.15 0.86 -22.02
C LEU A 56 -6.53 -0.44 -21.30
N GLN A 57 -5.70 -0.87 -20.35
CA GLN A 57 -5.97 -1.99 -19.45
C GLN A 57 -6.12 -1.48 -18.00
N VAL A 58 -6.84 -2.23 -17.17
CA VAL A 58 -6.98 -1.92 -15.73
C VAL A 58 -5.61 -1.98 -15.04
N HIS A 59 -4.97 -3.15 -15.04
CA HIS A 59 -3.54 -3.27 -14.75
C HIS A 59 -2.78 -2.96 -16.04
N ASP A 60 -2.47 -1.68 -16.26
CA ASP A 60 -1.81 -1.27 -17.50
C ASP A 60 -0.37 -1.76 -17.59
N VAL A 61 0.13 -1.82 -18.82
CA VAL A 61 1.43 -2.43 -19.14
C VAL A 61 2.61 -1.64 -18.56
N ALA A 62 3.80 -2.22 -18.64
CA ALA A 62 5.07 -1.56 -18.30
C ALA A 62 5.22 -1.07 -16.84
N GLY A 63 4.42 -1.58 -15.88
CA GLY A 63 4.56 -1.27 -14.45
C GLY A 63 5.93 -1.64 -13.84
N PHE A 64 6.66 -2.58 -14.44
CA PHE A 64 8.00 -2.98 -13.98
C PHE A 64 9.13 -2.65 -14.96
N MET A 65 8.79 -2.08 -16.12
CA MET A 65 9.72 -1.86 -17.22
C MET A 65 10.40 -0.49 -17.09
N GLN A 66 11.73 -0.45 -17.03
CA GLN A 66 12.49 0.76 -16.71
C GLN A 66 12.87 1.59 -17.93
N ASP A 67 12.99 0.96 -19.10
CA ASP A 67 13.33 1.57 -20.38
C ASP A 67 12.59 0.88 -21.53
N ASP A 68 12.73 1.42 -22.75
CA ASP A 68 12.07 0.91 -23.96
C ASP A 68 12.67 -0.41 -24.50
N SER A 69 13.82 -0.85 -23.96
CA SER A 69 14.43 -2.14 -24.26
C SER A 69 13.81 -3.30 -23.46
N GLY A 70 12.97 -2.98 -22.48
CA GLY A 70 12.27 -3.99 -21.67
C GLY A 70 12.96 -4.34 -20.36
N THR A 71 13.91 -3.53 -19.86
CA THR A 71 14.59 -3.80 -18.58
C THR A 71 13.57 -3.94 -17.45
N HIS A 72 13.54 -5.13 -16.81
CA HIS A 72 12.57 -5.44 -15.77
C HIS A 72 13.17 -5.22 -14.37
N LEU A 73 12.48 -4.44 -13.54
CA LEU A 73 12.77 -4.29 -12.12
C LEU A 73 11.61 -4.89 -11.30
N ALA A 74 11.84 -6.05 -10.71
CA ALA A 74 10.86 -6.74 -9.89
C ALA A 74 10.51 -5.95 -8.62
N ALA A 75 9.33 -6.24 -8.05
CA ALA A 75 8.94 -5.74 -6.75
C ALA A 75 9.94 -6.17 -5.65
N PRO A 76 10.13 -5.38 -4.58
CA PRO A 76 10.90 -5.80 -3.41
C PRO A 76 10.32 -7.11 -2.82
N SER A 77 11.19 -8.02 -2.38
CA SER A 77 10.77 -9.32 -1.84
C SER A 77 9.82 -9.21 -0.64
N LYS A 78 9.94 -8.13 0.14
CA LYS A 78 9.04 -7.81 1.27
C LYS A 78 7.63 -7.46 0.82
N TYR A 79 7.47 -6.93 -0.39
CA TYR A 79 6.20 -6.48 -0.95
C TYR A 79 5.94 -7.14 -2.31
N PRO A 80 5.81 -8.48 -2.35
CA PRO A 80 5.87 -9.24 -3.60
C PRO A 80 4.68 -8.98 -4.54
N TYR A 81 3.59 -8.41 -4.01
CA TYR A 81 2.38 -8.09 -4.75
C TYR A 81 2.29 -6.64 -5.23
N LEU A 82 3.36 -5.85 -5.05
CA LEU A 82 3.46 -4.50 -5.62
C LEU A 82 3.51 -4.59 -7.16
N ARG A 83 2.65 -3.84 -7.85
CA ARG A 83 2.47 -3.92 -9.31
C ARG A 83 3.19 -2.82 -10.10
N CYS A 84 3.95 -1.96 -9.42
CA CYS A 84 4.65 -0.85 -10.06
C CYS A 84 5.97 -0.54 -9.35
N THR A 85 7.06 -0.48 -10.12
CA THR A 85 8.40 -0.10 -9.67
C THR A 85 8.97 1.07 -10.48
N ARG A 86 8.11 1.81 -11.19
CA ARG A 86 8.51 2.93 -12.03
C ARG A 86 8.88 4.16 -11.21
N VAL A 87 9.84 4.92 -11.72
CA VAL A 87 9.98 6.34 -11.38
C VAL A 87 8.85 7.12 -12.04
N LEU A 88 8.15 7.94 -11.26
CA LEU A 88 7.03 8.74 -11.76
C LEU A 88 7.50 9.75 -12.80
N GLN A 89 6.79 9.83 -13.91
CA GLN A 89 7.03 10.81 -14.97
C GLN A 89 5.73 11.55 -15.33
N PRO A 90 5.81 12.78 -15.86
CA PRO A 90 4.64 13.48 -16.37
C PRO A 90 3.84 12.61 -17.36
N ARG A 91 2.52 12.76 -17.35
CA ARG A 91 1.52 12.04 -18.15
C ARG A 91 1.28 10.58 -17.76
N MET A 92 1.95 10.05 -16.73
CA MET A 92 1.57 8.75 -16.17
C MET A 92 0.22 8.83 -15.48
N VAL A 93 -0.63 7.82 -15.69
CA VAL A 93 -1.90 7.64 -14.98
C VAL A 93 -1.78 6.41 -14.08
N LEU A 94 -2.11 6.58 -12.80
CA LEU A 94 -1.88 5.57 -11.77
C LEU A 94 -3.10 5.46 -10.86
N THR A 95 -3.33 4.27 -10.34
CA THR A 95 -4.19 4.06 -9.16
C THR A 95 -3.40 4.37 -7.89
N ILE A 96 -4.11 4.85 -6.87
CA ILE A 96 -3.64 4.92 -5.49
C ILE A 96 -4.75 4.33 -4.65
N GLU A 97 -4.56 3.09 -4.22
CA GLU A 97 -5.61 2.23 -3.65
C GLU A 97 -5.25 1.64 -2.27
N PRO A 98 -4.80 2.46 -1.30
CA PRO A 98 -4.49 1.98 0.03
C PRO A 98 -5.64 1.23 0.71
N GLY A 99 -5.30 0.18 1.46
CA GLY A 99 -6.28 -0.57 2.23
C GLY A 99 -5.79 -1.02 3.61
N ILE A 100 -6.75 -1.35 4.47
CA ILE A 100 -6.55 -2.03 5.76
C ILE A 100 -7.61 -3.12 5.88
N TYR A 101 -7.18 -4.37 6.07
CA TYR A 101 -8.07 -5.53 6.16
C TYR A 101 -7.80 -6.36 7.40
N PHE A 102 -8.82 -7.10 7.85
CA PHE A 102 -8.72 -8.03 8.96
C PHE A 102 -8.97 -9.47 8.45
N ILE A 103 -7.96 -10.03 7.78
CA ILE A 103 -8.07 -11.32 7.09
C ILE A 103 -7.49 -12.42 8.00
N GLU A 104 -8.34 -13.31 8.53
CA GLU A 104 -7.92 -14.31 9.52
C GLU A 104 -6.79 -15.21 9.02
N SER A 105 -6.82 -15.66 7.77
CA SER A 105 -5.76 -16.53 7.23
C SER A 105 -4.38 -15.88 7.20
N LEU A 106 -4.30 -14.56 7.14
CA LEU A 106 -3.05 -13.79 7.17
C LEU A 106 -2.64 -13.39 8.59
N LEU A 107 -3.62 -13.20 9.48
CA LEU A 107 -3.39 -12.78 10.87
C LEU A 107 -3.12 -13.96 11.81
N ALA A 108 -3.75 -15.12 11.61
CA ALA A 108 -3.63 -16.28 12.48
C ALA A 108 -2.18 -16.74 12.72
N PRO A 109 -1.28 -16.79 11.71
CA PRO A 109 0.13 -17.18 11.94
C PRO A 109 0.87 -16.30 12.94
N TRP A 110 0.45 -15.04 13.11
CA TRP A 110 1.07 -14.10 14.05
C TRP A 110 0.73 -14.40 15.51
N ARG A 111 -0.27 -15.25 15.80
CA ARG A 111 -0.61 -15.67 17.16
C ARG A 111 0.46 -16.57 17.78
N GLU A 112 1.17 -17.32 16.95
CA GLU A 112 2.19 -18.29 17.35
C GLU A 112 3.61 -17.70 17.37
N GLY A 113 3.78 -16.48 16.88
CA GLY A 113 5.08 -15.81 16.75
C GLY A 113 5.47 -14.91 17.94
N PRO A 114 6.74 -14.46 17.99
CA PRO A 114 7.25 -13.59 19.06
C PRO A 114 6.54 -12.23 19.13
N PHE A 115 5.90 -11.81 18.03
CA PHE A 115 5.18 -10.55 17.94
C PHE A 115 3.71 -10.64 18.39
N SER A 116 3.20 -11.83 18.70
CA SER A 116 1.78 -12.06 19.08
C SER A 116 1.28 -11.12 20.17
N LYS A 117 2.13 -10.81 21.16
CA LYS A 117 1.83 -9.92 22.28
C LYS A 117 1.50 -8.47 21.87
N HIS A 118 1.91 -8.03 20.69
CA HIS A 118 1.67 -6.68 20.19
C HIS A 118 0.31 -6.55 19.49
N PHE A 119 -0.34 -7.67 19.14
CA PHE A 119 -1.63 -7.65 18.47
C PHE A 119 -2.75 -7.57 19.50
N ASN A 120 -3.58 -6.54 19.42
CA ASN A 120 -4.80 -6.47 20.21
C ASN A 120 -5.86 -7.38 19.59
N TRP A 121 -5.76 -8.67 19.87
CA TRP A 121 -6.62 -9.70 19.30
C TRP A 121 -8.09 -9.42 19.57
N GLN A 122 -8.47 -8.95 20.76
CA GLN A 122 -9.85 -8.61 21.07
C GLN A 122 -10.40 -7.52 20.13
N LYS A 123 -9.61 -6.49 19.84
CA LYS A 123 -10.01 -5.42 18.91
C LYS A 123 -10.04 -5.88 17.46
N ILE A 124 -9.08 -6.72 17.07
CA ILE A 124 -9.07 -7.37 15.74
C ILE A 124 -10.33 -8.21 15.55
N GLU A 125 -10.70 -9.05 16.52
CA GLU A 125 -11.94 -9.84 16.49
C GLU A 125 -13.18 -8.96 16.33
N ALA A 126 -13.24 -7.81 17.01
CA ALA A 126 -14.35 -6.88 16.90
C ALA A 126 -14.43 -6.17 15.52
N LEU A 127 -13.32 -6.05 14.80
CA LEU A 127 -13.26 -5.38 13.48
C LEU A 127 -13.40 -6.35 12.30
N LYS A 128 -13.09 -7.63 12.48
CA LYS A 128 -13.24 -8.67 11.44
C LYS A 128 -14.63 -8.70 10.77
N PRO A 129 -15.77 -8.54 11.48
CA PRO A 129 -17.09 -8.52 10.84
C PRO A 129 -17.28 -7.43 9.79
N PHE A 130 -16.48 -6.37 9.81
CA PHE A 130 -16.51 -5.30 8.80
C PHE A 130 -15.61 -5.60 7.58
N GLY A 131 -14.84 -6.70 7.62
CA GLY A 131 -13.95 -7.14 6.55
C GLY A 131 -12.69 -6.27 6.44
N GLY A 132 -12.82 -5.13 5.77
CA GLY A 132 -11.71 -4.21 5.52
C GLY A 132 -12.13 -2.97 4.74
N ILE A 133 -11.17 -2.09 4.52
CA ILE A 133 -11.35 -0.77 3.91
C ILE A 133 -10.34 -0.64 2.78
N ARG A 134 -10.77 -0.10 1.64
CA ARG A 134 -9.90 0.40 0.59
C ARG A 134 -10.47 1.70 0.06
N ILE A 135 -9.61 2.68 -0.17
CA ILE A 135 -9.97 3.94 -0.83
C ILE A 135 -9.07 4.05 -2.05
N GLU A 136 -9.67 4.17 -3.23
CA GLU A 136 -8.96 4.19 -4.49
C GLU A 136 -9.32 5.42 -5.32
N ASP A 137 -8.29 6.16 -5.72
CA ASP A 137 -8.38 7.26 -6.67
C ASP A 137 -7.54 6.96 -7.91
N ASN A 138 -7.84 7.64 -9.00
CA ASN A 138 -7.04 7.64 -10.22
C ASN A 138 -6.40 9.02 -10.42
N VAL A 139 -5.07 9.03 -10.53
CA VAL A 139 -4.28 10.27 -10.56
C VAL A 139 -3.43 10.36 -11.82
N VAL A 140 -3.27 11.59 -12.32
CA VAL A 140 -2.37 11.91 -13.42
C VAL A 140 -1.18 12.69 -12.89
N ILE A 141 0.03 12.21 -13.19
CA ILE A 141 1.26 12.89 -12.80
C ILE A 141 1.55 14.02 -13.79
N HIS A 142 1.80 15.22 -13.28
CA HIS A 142 2.23 16.38 -14.07
C HIS A 142 3.65 16.81 -13.65
N GLU A 143 4.27 17.71 -14.40
CA GLU A 143 5.64 18.20 -14.11
C GLU A 143 5.77 18.80 -12.71
N ASN A 144 4.78 19.62 -12.31
CA ASN A 144 4.78 20.38 -11.05
C ASN A 144 3.58 20.07 -10.16
N GLY A 145 2.91 18.95 -10.37
CA GLY A 145 1.69 18.62 -9.63
C GLY A 145 1.18 17.21 -9.90
N VAL A 146 0.08 16.89 -9.24
CA VAL A 146 -0.67 15.66 -9.47
C VAL A 146 -2.13 16.05 -9.55
N GLU A 147 -2.78 15.69 -10.64
CA GLU A 147 -4.22 15.82 -10.82
C GLU A 147 -4.89 14.58 -10.24
N ASN A 148 -5.88 14.78 -9.38
CA ASN A 148 -6.68 13.69 -8.85
C ASN A 148 -8.05 13.73 -9.51
N MET A 149 -8.16 13.05 -10.65
CA MET A 149 -9.38 13.04 -11.47
C MET A 149 -10.60 12.63 -10.65
N THR A 150 -10.43 11.67 -9.73
CA THR A 150 -11.52 11.17 -8.87
C THR A 150 -12.01 12.25 -7.90
N ARG A 151 -11.10 12.98 -7.25
CA ARG A 151 -11.45 14.01 -6.25
C ARG A 151 -11.87 15.32 -6.89
N ASP A 152 -11.38 15.63 -8.09
CA ASP A 152 -11.83 16.79 -8.88
C ASP A 152 -13.32 16.65 -9.25
N LEU A 153 -13.80 15.42 -9.41
CA LEU A 153 -15.22 15.08 -9.58
C LEU A 153 -16.01 15.03 -8.26
N LYS A 154 -15.40 15.40 -7.13
CA LYS A 154 -16.03 15.49 -5.80
C LYS A 154 -16.64 14.18 -5.31
N LEU A 155 -16.06 13.04 -5.69
CA LEU A 155 -16.37 11.77 -5.03
C LEU A 155 -15.80 11.81 -3.60
N ALA A 156 -16.70 11.82 -2.61
CA ALA A 156 -16.38 11.90 -1.18
C ALA A 156 -15.71 10.62 -0.67
#